data_AF-Q17EV8-F1
#
_entry.id   AF-Q17EV8-F1
#
_cell.length_a   1.000
_cell.length_b   1.000
_cell.length_c   1.000
_cell.angle_alpha   90.00
_cell.angle_beta   90.00
_cell.angle_gamma   90.00
#
_symmetry.space_group_name_H-M   'P 1'
#
loop_
_entity.id
_entity.type
_entity.pdbx_description
1 polymer ?
#
loop_
_entity_poly.entity_id
_entity_poly.type
_entity_poly.pdbx_seq_one_letter_code
_entity_poly.pdbx_strand_id
1 'polypeptide(L)'
;MRIVQTVLSSKAQQVQPQTSAISECSDFSDIVEEDIPAPPSPETGLESVNGVQPELQRTEKESEIRKMYLVAEYLGNERELAEILGPLPCSKTLFRNKHFILTCTISPRIAANATDKNDLQNKYRRFSSVPFVKDHLRQQIEAGGGKVYQHFEDIPKTKYKQCKLIAPHPSATAKYVQCLAVDIPAVSHEWIIQCCQTLTCVDFKPYALPSGWSIIEERYIRWSCGRGADQRSTVNPFVGHCINIASMDKDFIEFWSRVCKLAGGTVRLIKSESDLTENLSGYMLTDQEFPEDVKLWATRYGLLIVSTVWVVQSLILGRICQPDSHEKLTQIYQDDDY
;
A
#
# COMPACT_ATOMS: atom_id res chain seq x y z
N MET A 1 -73.77 42.39 27.03
CA MET A 1 -74.05 42.97 25.71
C MET A 1 -73.63 41.93 24.67
N ARG A 2 -74.62 41.37 23.96
CA ARG A 2 -74.64 40.50 22.75
C ARG A 2 -73.44 39.55 22.47
N ILE A 3 -73.61 38.21 22.52
CA ILE A 3 -74.27 37.30 21.54
C ILE A 3 -73.43 37.20 20.24
N VAL A 4 -73.05 36.06 19.63
CA VAL A 4 -73.33 34.61 19.80
C VAL A 4 -72.51 33.81 18.74
N GLN A 5 -72.21 32.55 19.10
CA GLN A 5 -72.03 31.29 18.32
C GLN A 5 -71.28 31.21 16.97
N THR A 6 -70.21 30.40 17.00
CA THR A 6 -70.11 29.00 16.52
C THR A 6 -70.98 28.55 15.32
N VAL A 7 -70.38 27.79 14.39
CA VAL A 7 -70.77 26.40 13.96
C VAL A 7 -70.21 26.04 12.56
N LEU A 8 -69.42 24.95 12.51
CA LEU A 8 -69.44 23.74 11.62
C LEU A 8 -69.75 23.91 10.11
N SER A 9 -69.37 23.07 9.13
CA SER A 9 -68.56 21.85 8.94
C SER A 9 -68.80 21.44 7.45
N SER A 10 -67.88 20.64 6.90
CA SER A 10 -68.13 19.58 5.90
C SER A 10 -68.11 19.82 4.36
N LYS A 11 -67.19 19.06 3.74
CA LYS A 11 -67.32 18.12 2.59
C LYS A 11 -67.50 18.63 1.13
N ALA A 12 -66.45 18.28 0.36
CA ALA A 12 -66.44 17.40 -0.82
C ALA A 12 -66.91 17.89 -2.22
N GLN A 13 -66.03 17.67 -3.19
CA GLN A 13 -66.19 16.83 -4.40
C GLN A 13 -65.93 17.48 -5.78
N GLN A 14 -65.13 16.76 -6.55
CA GLN A 14 -64.67 16.81 -7.96
C GLN A 14 -65.53 17.52 -9.02
N VAL A 15 -64.86 18.15 -10.00
CA VAL A 15 -65.20 18.11 -11.45
C VAL A 15 -63.93 18.30 -12.32
N GLN A 16 -63.68 17.37 -13.26
CA GLN A 16 -62.96 17.53 -14.55
C GLN A 16 -64.06 17.58 -15.66
N PRO A 17 -63.89 18.05 -16.94
CA PRO A 17 -62.84 17.49 -17.83
C PRO A 17 -62.49 18.25 -19.17
N GLN A 18 -61.69 17.57 -20.03
CA GLN A 18 -61.69 17.52 -21.53
C GLN A 18 -60.90 18.56 -22.39
N THR A 19 -59.80 18.13 -23.07
CA THR A 19 -59.59 17.80 -24.52
C THR A 19 -59.34 19.02 -25.43
N SER A 20 -58.45 19.10 -26.44
CA SER A 20 -57.85 18.15 -27.39
C SER A 20 -56.78 18.87 -28.26
N ALA A 21 -55.74 18.10 -28.66
CA ALA A 21 -54.91 18.05 -29.90
C ALA A 21 -54.84 19.26 -30.89
N ILE A 22 -53.80 19.51 -31.72
CA ILE A 22 -53.09 18.66 -32.71
C ILE A 22 -51.81 19.42 -33.20
N SER A 23 -50.72 18.66 -33.49
CA SER A 23 -49.66 18.73 -34.55
C SER A 23 -49.61 19.96 -35.50
N GLU A 24 -48.48 20.44 -36.06
CA GLU A 24 -47.20 19.80 -36.43
C GLU A 24 -46.14 20.85 -36.94
N CYS A 25 -44.86 20.56 -36.67
CA CYS A 25 -43.66 20.61 -37.55
C CYS A 25 -42.79 21.85 -37.92
N SER A 26 -41.48 21.51 -37.90
CA SER A 26 -40.24 22.08 -38.52
C SER A 26 -39.47 23.12 -37.68
N ASP A 27 -38.14 23.11 -37.54
CA ASP A 27 -37.07 22.28 -38.11
C ASP A 27 -35.72 22.51 -37.35
N PHE A 28 -34.81 21.53 -37.42
CA PHE A 28 -33.35 21.50 -37.17
C PHE A 28 -32.67 22.30 -36.04
N SER A 29 -32.02 21.59 -35.11
CA SER A 29 -30.53 21.55 -35.04
C SER A 29 -30.05 20.45 -34.08
N ASP A 30 -29.20 19.57 -34.61
CA ASP A 30 -28.46 18.57 -33.87
C ASP A 30 -27.49 19.24 -32.88
N ILE A 31 -27.69 19.01 -31.58
CA ILE A 31 -26.67 19.23 -30.57
C ILE A 31 -26.27 17.85 -30.05
N VAL A 32 -25.10 17.44 -30.50
CA VAL A 32 -24.31 16.35 -29.92
C VAL A 32 -24.21 16.55 -28.42
N GLU A 33 -24.81 15.63 -27.64
CA GLU A 33 -24.44 15.46 -26.23
C GLU A 33 -23.00 14.98 -26.21
N GLU A 34 -22.08 15.91 -25.99
CA GLU A 34 -20.71 15.58 -25.60
C GLU A 34 -20.79 14.76 -24.30
N ASP A 35 -20.31 13.52 -24.40
CA ASP A 35 -20.03 12.61 -23.30
C ASP A 35 -19.12 13.36 -22.31
N ILE A 36 -19.72 13.97 -21.29
CA ILE A 36 -18.99 14.65 -20.22
C ILE A 36 -18.16 13.56 -19.53
N PRO A 37 -16.81 13.61 -19.60
CA PRO A 37 -16.00 12.60 -18.96
C PRO A 37 -16.32 12.61 -17.47
N ALA A 38 -16.60 11.43 -16.93
CA ALA A 38 -16.71 11.23 -15.49
C ALA A 38 -15.51 11.91 -14.80
N PRO A 39 -15.72 12.58 -13.65
CA PRO A 39 -14.64 13.28 -12.96
C PRO A 39 -13.47 12.30 -12.71
N PRO A 40 -12.22 12.74 -12.89
CA PRO A 40 -11.06 11.89 -12.68
C PRO A 40 -11.15 11.28 -11.28
N SER A 41 -10.96 9.96 -11.21
CA SER A 41 -10.74 9.26 -9.94
C SER A 41 -9.62 9.96 -9.16
N PRO A 42 -9.68 10.02 -7.82
CA PRO A 42 -8.75 10.80 -7.02
C PRO A 42 -7.29 10.48 -7.41
N GLU A 43 -6.55 11.50 -7.81
CA GLU A 43 -5.16 11.43 -8.31
C GLU A 43 -4.12 10.98 -7.25
N THR A 44 -4.58 10.55 -6.09
CA THR A 44 -3.74 10.06 -4.99
C THR A 44 -4.18 8.64 -4.64
N GLY A 45 -3.42 7.65 -5.14
CA GLY A 45 -3.45 6.33 -4.52
C GLY A 45 -3.13 6.45 -3.02
N LEU A 46 -3.49 5.43 -2.23
CA LEU A 46 -3.24 5.35 -0.77
C LEU A 46 -1.75 5.15 -0.45
N GLU A 47 -0.88 5.91 -1.10
CA GLU A 47 0.58 5.82 -1.05
C GLU A 47 1.20 6.80 -0.03
N SER A 48 0.40 7.71 0.54
CA SER A 48 0.80 8.68 1.54
C SER A 48 -0.14 8.60 2.75
N VAL A 49 -0.01 7.52 3.52
CA VAL A 49 -0.85 7.21 4.69
C VAL A 49 0.01 7.16 5.94
N ASN A 50 -0.50 7.63 7.08
CA ASN A 50 0.20 7.54 8.36
C ASN A 50 0.63 6.09 8.65
N GLY A 51 1.90 5.90 8.99
CA GLY A 51 2.47 4.60 9.34
C GLY A 51 3.15 3.84 8.21
N VAL A 52 3.25 4.42 7.01
CA VAL A 52 4.08 3.87 5.91
C VAL A 52 5.20 4.84 5.54
N GLN A 53 6.33 4.29 5.08
CA GLN A 53 7.43 5.11 4.59
C GLN A 53 7.04 5.82 3.28
N PRO A 54 7.42 7.10 3.10
CA PRO A 54 7.09 7.86 1.90
C PRO A 54 7.81 7.30 0.67
N GLU A 55 7.05 7.09 -0.40
CA GLU A 55 7.56 6.66 -1.70
C GLU A 55 8.36 7.78 -2.38
N LEU A 56 9.51 7.44 -2.95
CA LEU A 56 10.30 8.31 -3.84
C LEU A 56 10.01 8.03 -5.32
N GLN A 57 10.39 8.97 -6.19
CA GLN A 57 10.20 8.84 -7.64
C GLN A 57 8.74 8.51 -7.97
N ARG A 58 7.80 9.30 -7.44
CA ARG A 58 6.36 9.12 -7.65
C ARG A 58 5.97 9.45 -9.08
N THR A 59 6.69 10.39 -9.69
CA THR A 59 6.49 10.86 -11.06
C THR A 59 7.66 10.50 -11.97
N GLU A 60 7.42 10.48 -13.28
CA GLU A 60 8.46 10.34 -14.30
C GLU A 60 9.49 11.47 -14.19
N LYS A 61 9.04 12.70 -13.93
CA LYS A 61 9.91 13.87 -13.72
C LYS A 61 10.91 13.66 -12.58
N GLU A 62 10.47 13.12 -11.44
CA GLU A 62 11.36 12.81 -10.32
C GLU A 62 12.38 11.73 -10.67
N SER A 63 11.98 10.73 -11.46
CA SER A 63 12.88 9.68 -11.95
C SER A 63 13.93 10.23 -12.90
N GLU A 64 13.54 11.14 -13.80
CA GLU A 64 14.47 11.82 -14.72
C GLU A 64 15.45 12.71 -13.96
N ILE A 65 14.98 13.47 -12.96
CA ILE A 65 15.86 14.23 -12.07
C ILE A 65 16.87 13.31 -11.38
N ARG A 66 16.42 12.15 -10.87
CA ARG A 66 17.33 11.16 -10.26
C ARG A 66 18.37 10.66 -11.27
N LYS A 67 17.96 10.38 -12.50
CA LYS A 67 18.86 9.95 -13.58
C LYS A 67 19.88 11.05 -13.93
N MET A 68 19.46 12.31 -14.00
CA MET A 68 20.36 13.45 -14.22
C MET A 68 21.41 13.59 -13.11
N TYR A 69 21.02 13.42 -11.84
CA TYR A 69 21.99 13.42 -10.74
C TYR A 69 23.02 12.29 -10.87
N LEU A 70 22.59 11.09 -11.30
CA LEU A 70 23.52 9.99 -11.56
C LEU A 70 24.48 10.32 -12.70
N VAL A 71 24.01 10.90 -13.81
CA VAL A 71 24.91 11.32 -14.91
C VAL A 71 26.00 12.27 -14.38
N ALA A 72 25.65 13.21 -13.49
CA ALA A 72 26.61 14.11 -12.87
C ALA A 72 27.59 13.39 -11.92
N GLU A 73 27.12 12.45 -11.10
CA GLU A 73 27.95 11.64 -10.20
C GLU A 73 28.97 10.79 -10.96
N TYR A 74 28.59 10.22 -12.11
CA TYR A 74 29.45 9.40 -12.97
C TYR A 74 30.26 10.23 -14.00
N LEU A 75 30.54 11.50 -13.69
CA LEU A 75 31.37 12.42 -14.51
C LEU A 75 30.93 12.55 -15.99
N GLY A 76 29.65 12.33 -16.29
CA GLY A 76 29.13 12.40 -17.67
C GLY A 76 29.49 11.19 -18.55
N ASN A 77 29.99 10.09 -17.98
CA ASN A 77 30.22 8.86 -18.74
C ASN A 77 28.90 8.09 -18.95
N GLU A 78 28.09 8.54 -19.91
CA GLU A 78 26.79 7.93 -20.24
C GLU A 78 26.90 6.43 -20.59
N ARG A 79 28.03 5.99 -21.15
CA ARG A 79 28.25 4.57 -21.48
C ARG A 79 28.34 3.72 -20.23
N GLU A 80 29.08 4.18 -19.23
CA GLU A 80 29.21 3.49 -17.93
C GLU A 80 27.88 3.48 -17.18
N LEU A 81 27.11 4.58 -17.22
CA LEU A 81 25.77 4.61 -16.64
C LEU A 81 24.80 3.65 -17.34
N ALA A 82 24.85 3.55 -18.67
CA ALA A 82 24.02 2.62 -19.44
C ALA A 82 24.38 1.14 -19.14
N GLU A 83 25.65 0.85 -18.91
CA GLU A 83 26.10 -0.49 -18.48
C GLU A 83 25.58 -0.82 -17.07
N ILE A 84 25.62 0.15 -16.15
CA ILE A 84 25.15 0.00 -14.77
C ILE A 84 23.62 -0.18 -14.70
N LEU A 85 22.85 0.65 -15.40
CA LEU A 85 21.38 0.58 -15.40
C LEU A 85 20.82 -0.55 -16.28
N GLY A 86 21.66 -1.12 -17.15
CA GLY A 86 21.29 -2.13 -18.12
C GLY A 86 20.49 -1.59 -19.32
N PRO A 87 20.51 -2.30 -20.45
CA PRO A 87 19.86 -1.85 -21.68
C PRO A 87 18.34 -2.00 -21.63
N LEU A 88 17.64 -1.33 -22.54
CA LEU A 88 16.25 -1.68 -22.85
C LEU A 88 16.24 -2.96 -23.70
N PRO A 89 15.43 -3.97 -23.34
CA PRO A 89 15.36 -5.21 -24.12
C PRO A 89 14.71 -4.95 -25.48
N CYS A 90 15.27 -5.54 -26.55
CA CYS A 90 14.73 -5.42 -27.91
C CYS A 90 13.60 -6.43 -28.21
N SER A 91 13.30 -7.36 -27.29
CA SER A 91 12.28 -8.39 -27.46
C SER A 91 11.18 -8.28 -26.40
N LYS A 92 9.92 -8.27 -26.86
CA LYS A 92 8.72 -8.28 -26.01
C LYS A 92 8.44 -9.64 -25.34
N THR A 93 9.37 -10.59 -25.40
CA THR A 93 9.20 -11.92 -24.80
C THR A 93 9.88 -12.08 -23.44
N LEU A 94 10.81 -11.18 -23.09
CA LEU A 94 11.68 -11.32 -21.90
C LEU A 94 10.86 -11.42 -20.60
N PHE A 95 9.86 -10.57 -20.45
CA PHE A 95 8.98 -10.50 -19.28
C PHE A 95 7.52 -10.81 -19.64
N ARG A 96 7.29 -11.53 -20.75
CA ARG A 96 5.93 -11.86 -21.20
C ARG A 96 5.12 -12.56 -20.12
N ASN A 97 3.88 -12.09 -19.91
CA ASN A 97 2.95 -12.57 -18.90
C ASN A 97 3.45 -12.43 -17.44
N LYS A 98 4.44 -11.56 -17.20
CA LYS A 98 4.92 -11.21 -15.86
C LYS A 98 4.32 -9.87 -15.43
N HIS A 99 4.10 -9.75 -14.12
CA HIS A 99 3.42 -8.63 -13.49
C HIS A 99 4.36 -8.00 -12.46
N PHE A 100 4.39 -6.68 -12.39
CA PHE A 100 5.37 -5.96 -11.58
C PHE A 100 4.73 -4.75 -10.93
N ILE A 101 5.21 -4.41 -9.75
CA ILE A 101 4.97 -3.13 -9.09
C ILE A 101 6.31 -2.64 -8.54
N LEU A 102 6.59 -1.34 -8.65
CA LEU A 102 7.88 -0.77 -8.27
C LEU A 102 7.71 0.11 -7.03
N THR A 103 8.66 0.01 -6.12
CA THR A 103 8.75 0.89 -4.95
C THR A 103 10.19 1.28 -4.67
N CYS A 104 10.40 2.51 -4.20
CA CYS A 104 11.69 2.93 -3.66
C CYS A 104 11.54 3.96 -2.55
N THR A 105 12.48 3.92 -1.60
CA THR A 105 12.61 4.88 -0.51
C THR A 105 14.07 5.32 -0.39
N ILE A 106 14.34 6.21 0.55
CA ILE A 106 15.71 6.58 0.90
C ILE A 106 16.41 5.32 1.42
N SER A 107 17.64 5.07 0.95
CA SER A 107 18.45 3.97 1.46
C SER A 107 18.60 4.12 2.97
N PRO A 108 18.33 3.06 3.76
CA PRO A 108 18.61 3.10 5.20
C PRO A 108 20.10 3.43 5.39
N ARG A 109 20.39 4.46 6.18
CA ARG A 109 21.78 4.83 6.50
C ARG A 109 22.38 3.69 7.31
N ILE A 110 23.19 2.85 6.68
CA ILE A 110 23.94 1.81 7.40
C ILE A 110 24.97 2.55 8.26
N ALA A 111 24.78 2.52 9.59
CA ALA A 111 25.81 2.98 10.50
C ALA A 111 27.09 2.20 10.21
N ALA A 112 28.13 2.89 9.75
CA ALA A 112 29.36 2.30 9.21
C ALA A 112 30.21 1.51 10.24
N ASN A 113 29.73 1.31 11.47
CA ASN A 113 30.53 0.90 12.63
C ASN A 113 30.06 -0.40 13.30
N ALA A 114 29.71 -1.44 12.54
CA ALA A 114 29.44 -2.77 13.11
C ALA A 114 30.43 -3.82 12.56
N THR A 115 31.50 -4.07 13.31
CA THR A 115 32.57 -5.06 13.05
C THR A 115 32.14 -6.50 13.36
N ASP A 116 30.91 -6.90 13.03
CA ASP A 116 30.38 -8.19 13.47
C ASP A 116 30.49 -9.30 12.42
N LYS A 117 31.07 -10.43 12.84
CA LYS A 117 31.47 -11.60 12.02
C LYS A 117 30.32 -12.59 11.75
N ASN A 118 29.10 -12.10 11.50
CA ASN A 118 27.94 -12.97 11.24
C ASN A 118 27.52 -12.87 9.76
N ASP A 119 27.72 -13.94 9.00
CA ASP A 119 27.70 -13.97 7.52
C ASP A 119 26.33 -13.61 6.91
N LEU A 120 25.23 -13.95 7.61
CA LEU A 120 23.86 -13.62 7.20
C LEU A 120 23.46 -12.17 7.48
N GLN A 121 23.95 -11.61 8.58
CA GLN A 121 23.77 -10.18 8.88
C GLN A 121 24.61 -9.34 7.92
N ASN A 122 25.75 -9.85 7.48
CA ASN A 122 26.57 -9.24 6.43
C ASN A 122 25.90 -9.26 5.05
N LYS A 123 25.17 -10.34 4.67
CA LYS A 123 24.48 -10.41 3.36
C LYS A 123 23.46 -9.28 3.16
N TYR A 124 22.79 -8.85 4.22
CA TYR A 124 21.78 -7.78 4.17
C TYR A 124 22.28 -6.44 4.71
N ARG A 125 23.55 -6.33 5.12
CA ARG A 125 24.17 -5.08 5.57
C ARG A 125 24.43 -4.10 4.44
N ARG A 126 24.48 -4.56 3.19
CA ARG A 126 24.62 -3.74 1.99
C ARG A 126 23.72 -4.33 0.91
N PHE A 127 22.52 -3.77 0.78
CA PHE A 127 21.68 -4.03 -0.39
C PHE A 127 22.36 -3.46 -1.65
N SER A 128 21.66 -3.51 -2.79
CA SER A 128 22.17 -3.05 -4.08
C SER A 128 22.88 -1.71 -3.99
N SER A 129 24.13 -1.67 -4.45
CA SER A 129 24.84 -0.42 -4.73
C SER A 129 24.50 0.13 -6.12
N VAL A 130 23.83 -0.66 -6.96
CA VAL A 130 23.33 -0.20 -8.25
C VAL A 130 22.24 0.85 -8.02
N PRO A 131 22.28 1.99 -8.72
CA PRO A 131 21.27 3.02 -8.59
C PRO A 131 19.89 2.57 -9.06
N PHE A 132 18.87 2.88 -8.26
CA PHE A 132 17.48 2.65 -8.62
C PHE A 132 16.89 3.85 -9.38
N VAL A 133 16.62 3.67 -10.67
CA VAL A 133 15.90 4.65 -11.51
C VAL A 133 14.56 4.03 -11.90
N LYS A 134 13.48 4.46 -11.25
CA LYS A 134 12.18 3.80 -11.31
C LYS A 134 11.60 3.79 -12.72
N ASP A 135 11.66 4.94 -13.40
CA ASP A 135 11.13 5.05 -14.76
C ASP A 135 11.93 4.21 -15.77
N HIS A 136 13.26 4.18 -15.65
CA HIS A 136 14.10 3.31 -16.49
C HIS A 136 13.75 1.81 -16.31
N LEU A 137 13.57 1.37 -15.06
CA LEU A 137 13.14 0.00 -14.76
C LEU A 137 11.75 -0.31 -15.33
N ARG A 138 10.82 0.64 -15.24
CA ARG A 138 9.49 0.53 -15.87
C ARG A 138 9.62 0.33 -17.37
N GLN A 139 10.41 1.18 -18.05
CA GLN A 139 10.66 1.07 -19.48
C GLN A 139 11.30 -0.28 -19.86
N GLN A 140 12.27 -0.77 -19.08
CA GLN A 140 12.89 -2.09 -19.29
C GLN A 140 11.86 -3.22 -19.24
N ILE A 141 10.99 -3.20 -18.22
CA ILE A 141 9.96 -4.23 -18.03
C ILE A 141 8.95 -4.20 -19.18
N GLU A 142 8.45 -3.02 -19.54
CA GLU A 142 7.44 -2.83 -20.57
C GLU A 142 7.97 -3.16 -21.98
N ALA A 143 9.20 -2.73 -22.30
CA ALA A 143 9.88 -3.11 -23.54
C ALA A 143 10.08 -4.63 -23.64
N GLY A 144 10.31 -5.28 -22.50
CA GLY A 144 10.42 -6.74 -22.38
C GLY A 144 9.07 -7.48 -22.44
N GLY A 145 7.95 -6.77 -22.55
CA GLY A 145 6.60 -7.34 -22.61
C GLY A 145 5.97 -7.68 -21.25
N GLY A 146 6.53 -7.16 -20.15
CA GLY A 146 5.95 -7.22 -18.81
C GLY A 146 4.92 -6.12 -18.58
N LYS A 147 4.08 -6.31 -17.56
CA LYS A 147 3.11 -5.29 -17.13
C LYS A 147 3.51 -4.69 -15.79
N VAL A 148 3.72 -3.37 -15.77
CA VAL A 148 3.93 -2.59 -14.55
C VAL A 148 2.61 -1.98 -14.09
N TYR A 149 2.32 -2.08 -12.79
CA TYR A 149 1.17 -1.46 -12.15
C TYR A 149 1.63 -0.23 -11.38
N GLN A 150 0.89 0.87 -11.54
CA GLN A 150 1.16 2.11 -10.82
C GLN A 150 0.72 1.99 -9.37
N HIS A 151 -0.48 1.46 -9.12
CA HIS A 151 -1.02 1.25 -7.77
C HIS A 151 -1.19 -0.25 -7.47
N PHE A 152 -1.22 -0.60 -6.19
CA PHE A 152 -1.40 -2.00 -5.78
C PHE A 152 -2.81 -2.50 -6.12
N GLU A 153 -3.78 -1.61 -6.01
CA GLU A 153 -5.21 -1.82 -6.26
C GLU A 153 -5.48 -2.27 -7.70
N ASP A 154 -4.62 -1.86 -8.64
CA ASP A 154 -4.71 -2.21 -10.05
C ASP A 154 -4.30 -3.66 -10.33
N ILE A 155 -3.62 -4.32 -9.39
CA ILE A 155 -3.14 -5.70 -9.54
C ILE A 155 -4.33 -6.65 -9.33
N PRO A 156 -4.74 -7.44 -10.35
CA PRO A 156 -5.80 -8.41 -10.16
C PRO A 156 -5.37 -9.49 -9.17
N LYS A 157 -6.25 -9.91 -8.25
CA LYS A 157 -5.96 -10.96 -7.26
C LYS A 157 -5.44 -12.26 -7.88
N THR A 158 -5.93 -12.61 -9.07
CA THR A 158 -5.49 -13.78 -9.84
C THR A 158 -4.02 -13.70 -10.29
N LYS A 159 -3.44 -12.49 -10.26
CA LYS A 159 -2.07 -12.20 -10.67
C LYS A 159 -1.08 -12.05 -9.53
N TYR A 160 -1.50 -12.05 -8.26
CA TYR A 160 -0.59 -11.91 -7.11
C TYR A 160 0.55 -12.92 -7.14
N LYS A 161 0.29 -14.20 -7.41
CA LYS A 161 1.33 -15.24 -7.51
C LYS A 161 2.33 -15.03 -8.66
N GLN A 162 1.94 -14.28 -9.69
CA GLN A 162 2.77 -13.96 -10.86
C GLN A 162 3.42 -12.58 -10.75
N CYS A 163 2.99 -11.78 -9.77
CA CYS A 163 3.48 -10.44 -9.54
C CYS A 163 4.77 -10.45 -8.73
N LYS A 164 5.64 -9.47 -8.98
CA LYS A 164 6.86 -9.21 -8.21
C LYS A 164 6.90 -7.73 -7.82
N LEU A 165 7.23 -7.47 -6.56
CA LEU A 165 7.57 -6.14 -6.11
C LEU A 165 9.04 -5.89 -6.38
N ILE A 166 9.37 -4.88 -7.18
CA ILE A 166 10.75 -4.52 -7.50
C ILE A 166 11.18 -3.34 -6.64
N ALA A 167 12.27 -3.51 -5.90
CA ALA A 167 12.77 -2.51 -4.95
C ALA A 167 14.31 -2.53 -4.87
N PRO A 168 14.96 -1.46 -4.40
CA PRO A 168 16.40 -1.47 -4.12
C PRO A 168 16.75 -2.20 -2.81
N HIS A 169 15.86 -2.18 -1.84
CA HIS A 169 16.00 -2.78 -0.52
C HIS A 169 14.60 -2.98 0.10
N PRO A 170 14.49 -3.74 1.21
CA PRO A 170 13.28 -3.79 2.00
C PRO A 170 12.90 -2.41 2.51
N SER A 171 11.60 -2.11 2.54
CA SER A 171 11.05 -0.85 3.02
C SER A 171 9.67 -1.09 3.64
N ALA A 172 9.08 -0.04 4.21
CA ALA A 172 7.73 -0.06 4.75
C ALA A 172 6.79 0.87 3.97
N THR A 173 6.97 1.00 2.65
CA THR A 173 6.05 1.78 1.81
C THR A 173 4.68 1.13 1.73
N ALA A 174 3.66 1.90 1.33
CA ALA A 174 2.31 1.39 1.08
C ALA A 174 2.31 0.16 0.17
N LYS A 175 3.08 0.20 -0.93
CA LYS A 175 3.21 -0.91 -1.89
C LYS A 175 3.86 -2.13 -1.25
N TYR A 176 4.92 -1.92 -0.47
CA TYR A 176 5.65 -3.00 0.19
C TYR A 176 4.78 -3.72 1.24
N VAL A 177 4.12 -2.96 2.10
CA VAL A 177 3.23 -3.47 3.15
C VAL A 177 2.05 -4.25 2.55
N GLN A 178 1.43 -3.72 1.50
CA GLN A 178 0.36 -4.44 0.80
C GLN A 178 0.85 -5.73 0.13
N CYS A 179 2.04 -5.72 -0.48
CA CYS A 179 2.65 -6.92 -1.07
C CYS A 179 2.98 -7.99 -0.01
N LEU A 180 3.43 -7.60 1.18
CA LEU A 180 3.62 -8.52 2.31
C LEU A 180 2.30 -9.20 2.70
N ALA A 181 1.21 -8.44 2.78
CA ALA A 181 -0.11 -8.93 3.19
C ALA A 181 -0.71 -9.96 2.21
N VAL A 182 -0.31 -9.96 0.93
CA VAL A 182 -0.79 -10.91 -0.08
C VAL A 182 0.28 -11.87 -0.60
N ASP A 183 1.46 -11.86 0.00
CA ASP A 183 2.62 -12.68 -0.38
C ASP A 183 3.12 -12.47 -1.82
N ILE A 184 3.13 -11.22 -2.30
CA ILE A 184 3.85 -10.84 -3.52
C ILE A 184 5.32 -10.62 -3.15
N PRO A 185 6.26 -11.47 -3.58
CA PRO A 185 7.64 -11.38 -3.12
C PRO A 185 8.36 -10.15 -3.66
N ALA A 186 9.13 -9.52 -2.77
CA ALA A 186 10.05 -8.45 -3.12
C ALA A 186 11.34 -9.00 -3.73
N VAL A 187 11.80 -8.36 -4.81
CA VAL A 187 12.98 -8.72 -5.58
C VAL A 187 13.82 -7.47 -5.83
N SER A 188 15.14 -7.60 -5.70
CA SER A 188 16.07 -6.53 -6.04
C SER A 188 15.91 -6.13 -7.50
N HIS A 189 15.90 -4.83 -7.78
CA HIS A 189 15.90 -4.29 -9.14
C HIS A 189 17.07 -4.76 -10.01
N GLU A 190 18.20 -5.14 -9.40
CA GLU A 190 19.32 -5.77 -10.11
C GLU A 190 18.89 -7.02 -10.92
N TRP A 191 17.82 -7.70 -10.50
CA TRP A 191 17.29 -8.84 -11.26
C TRP A 191 16.76 -8.41 -12.63
N ILE A 192 16.09 -7.25 -12.73
CA ILE A 192 15.62 -6.70 -14.00
C ILE A 192 16.82 -6.37 -14.88
N ILE A 193 17.80 -5.69 -14.31
CA ILE A 193 19.04 -5.29 -14.99
C ILE A 193 19.75 -6.54 -15.56
N GLN A 194 19.93 -7.58 -14.73
CA GLN A 194 20.54 -8.84 -15.14
C GLN A 194 19.74 -9.53 -16.26
N CYS A 195 18.41 -9.56 -16.17
CA CYS A 195 17.56 -10.13 -17.21
C CYS A 195 17.72 -9.38 -18.54
N CYS A 196 17.81 -8.06 -18.49
CA CYS A 196 18.01 -7.22 -19.67
C CYS A 196 19.40 -7.36 -20.28
N GLN A 197 20.45 -7.45 -19.45
CA GLN A 197 21.84 -7.66 -19.92
C GLN A 197 22.04 -9.04 -20.55
N THR A 198 21.44 -10.09 -19.99
CA THR A 198 21.57 -11.47 -20.49
C THR A 198 20.49 -11.86 -21.50
N LEU A 199 19.54 -10.95 -21.78
CA LEU A 199 18.36 -11.19 -22.62
C LEU A 199 17.57 -12.45 -22.24
N THR A 200 17.65 -12.86 -20.97
CA THR A 200 17.06 -14.10 -20.44
C THR A 200 16.38 -13.82 -19.12
N CYS A 201 15.16 -14.34 -18.92
CA CYS A 201 14.48 -14.24 -17.63
C CYS A 201 15.09 -15.25 -16.64
N VAL A 202 16.16 -14.84 -15.96
CA VAL A 202 16.89 -15.68 -14.99
C VAL A 202 16.08 -15.88 -13.70
N ASP A 203 16.46 -16.87 -12.89
CA ASP A 203 15.79 -17.11 -11.60
C ASP A 203 15.91 -15.88 -10.68
N PHE A 204 14.78 -15.47 -10.09
CA PHE A 204 14.71 -14.31 -9.22
C PHE A 204 15.17 -14.62 -7.79
N LYS A 205 15.21 -15.90 -7.38
CA LYS A 205 15.51 -16.31 -5.99
C LYS A 205 16.84 -15.74 -5.44
N PRO A 206 17.95 -15.68 -6.20
CA PRO A 206 19.19 -15.07 -5.73
C PRO A 206 19.04 -13.58 -5.39
N TYR A 207 18.08 -12.91 -6.02
CA TYR A 207 17.77 -11.48 -5.88
C TYR A 207 16.59 -11.23 -4.92
N ALA A 208 16.05 -12.27 -4.29
CA ALA A 208 14.93 -12.12 -3.37
C ALA A 208 15.33 -11.25 -2.17
N LEU A 209 14.54 -10.21 -1.92
CA LEU A 209 14.70 -9.36 -0.75
C LEU A 209 14.05 -10.02 0.48
N PRO A 210 14.58 -9.78 1.69
CA PRO A 210 13.93 -10.21 2.92
C PRO A 210 12.60 -9.45 3.09
N SER A 211 11.66 -10.00 3.86
CA SER A 211 10.38 -9.34 4.15
C SER A 211 10.54 -8.03 4.92
N GLY A 212 11.63 -7.89 5.68
CA GLY A 212 11.97 -6.66 6.38
C GLY A 212 12.92 -6.90 7.56
N TRP A 213 13.30 -5.81 8.22
CA TRP A 213 14.03 -5.85 9.49
C TRP A 213 13.03 -6.06 10.63
N SER A 214 13.24 -7.11 11.43
CA SER A 214 12.48 -7.31 12.65
C SER A 214 13.16 -6.58 13.80
N ILE A 215 12.43 -5.68 14.46
CA ILE A 215 12.89 -5.02 15.68
C ILE A 215 12.87 -5.97 16.89
N ILE A 216 12.08 -7.04 16.83
CA ILE A 216 11.93 -8.03 17.92
C ILE A 216 13.06 -9.06 17.84
N GLU A 217 13.38 -9.54 16.64
CA GLU A 217 14.42 -10.55 16.40
C GLU A 217 15.80 -9.95 16.07
N GLU A 218 15.87 -8.63 15.99
CA GLU A 218 17.05 -7.80 15.64
C GLU A 218 17.79 -8.31 14.39
N ARG A 219 17.04 -8.73 13.38
CA ARG A 219 17.57 -9.29 12.13
C ARG A 219 16.61 -9.12 10.95
N TYR A 220 17.13 -9.30 9.75
CA TYR A 220 16.30 -9.45 8.55
C TYR A 220 15.61 -10.81 8.52
N ILE A 221 14.31 -10.80 8.23
CA ILE A 221 13.49 -12.01 8.08
C ILE A 221 13.37 -12.34 6.59
N ARG A 222 13.63 -13.58 6.21
CA ARG A 222 13.48 -14.05 4.83
C ARG A 222 12.00 -14.09 4.45
N TRP A 223 11.72 -13.73 3.19
CA TRP A 223 10.35 -13.70 2.67
C TRP A 223 9.64 -15.07 2.69
N SER A 224 10.40 -16.15 2.54
CA SER A 224 9.87 -17.52 2.52
C SER A 224 9.21 -17.90 3.85
N CYS A 225 8.08 -18.60 3.79
CA CYS A 225 7.50 -19.24 4.97
C CYS A 225 8.20 -20.57 5.27
N GLY A 226 8.44 -20.86 6.56
CA GLY A 226 9.03 -22.12 6.98
C GLY A 226 9.25 -22.20 8.49
N ARG A 227 9.97 -23.25 8.92
CA ARG A 227 10.30 -23.47 10.35
C ARG A 227 11.62 -22.84 10.78
N GLY A 228 12.34 -22.19 9.86
CA GLY A 228 13.57 -21.48 10.19
C GLY A 228 13.28 -20.27 11.08
N ALA A 229 14.16 -20.00 12.04
CA ALA A 229 14.05 -18.83 12.92
C ALA A 229 14.19 -17.49 12.16
N ASP A 230 14.72 -17.53 10.94
CA ASP A 230 14.88 -16.39 10.03
C ASP A 230 13.83 -16.37 8.92
N GLN A 231 12.73 -17.12 9.06
CA GLN A 231 11.67 -17.25 8.06
C GLN A 231 10.32 -16.77 8.62
N ARG A 232 9.42 -16.39 7.72
CA ARG A 232 8.03 -16.08 8.08
C ARG A 232 7.34 -17.34 8.61
N SER A 233 6.54 -17.19 9.67
CA SER A 233 5.79 -18.33 10.21
C SER A 233 4.58 -18.70 9.34
N THR A 234 3.87 -17.69 8.83
CA THR A 234 2.76 -17.86 7.87
C THR A 234 2.65 -16.64 6.95
N VAL A 235 1.92 -16.83 5.84
CA VAL A 235 1.51 -15.75 4.92
C VAL A 235 0.44 -14.87 5.54
N ASN A 236 -0.46 -15.45 6.35
CA ASN A 236 -1.64 -14.77 6.89
C ASN A 236 -1.55 -14.67 8.43
N PRO A 237 -0.75 -13.73 8.97
CA PRO A 237 -0.52 -13.64 10.41
C PRO A 237 -1.78 -13.30 11.21
N PHE A 238 -2.80 -12.71 10.59
CA PHE A 238 -3.98 -12.20 11.31
C PHE A 238 -5.18 -13.15 11.28
N VAL A 239 -5.03 -14.35 10.72
CA VAL A 239 -6.10 -15.37 10.76
C VAL A 239 -6.54 -15.62 12.20
N GLY A 240 -7.85 -15.54 12.43
CA GLY A 240 -8.46 -15.75 13.74
C GLY A 240 -8.39 -14.55 14.69
N HIS A 241 -7.82 -13.41 14.28
CA HIS A 241 -7.69 -12.22 15.11
C HIS A 241 -8.61 -11.10 14.63
N CYS A 242 -9.14 -10.34 15.60
CA CYS A 242 -9.92 -9.14 15.34
C CYS A 242 -9.07 -7.89 15.56
N ILE A 243 -9.09 -6.97 14.59
CA ILE A 243 -8.37 -5.70 14.60
C ILE A 243 -9.40 -4.59 14.49
N ASN A 244 -9.53 -3.81 15.55
CA ASN A 244 -10.45 -2.69 15.67
C ASN A 244 -9.68 -1.43 15.27
N ILE A 245 -10.13 -0.74 14.22
CA ILE A 245 -9.44 0.45 13.68
C ILE A 245 -10.23 1.69 14.10
N ALA A 246 -9.55 2.60 14.78
CA ALA A 246 -10.08 3.86 15.25
C ALA A 246 -9.21 5.02 14.75
N SER A 247 -9.75 5.82 13.83
CA SER A 247 -9.08 7.00 13.28
C SER A 247 -10.13 7.95 12.70
N MET A 248 -9.78 9.23 12.61
CA MET A 248 -10.57 10.22 11.86
C MET A 248 -10.12 10.34 10.40
N ASP A 249 -8.94 9.81 10.06
CA ASP A 249 -8.43 9.80 8.71
C ASP A 249 -9.04 8.64 7.90
N LYS A 250 -9.78 8.99 6.85
CA LYS A 250 -10.43 8.03 5.98
C LYS A 250 -9.40 7.16 5.23
N ASP A 251 -8.28 7.76 4.82
CA ASP A 251 -7.26 7.06 4.04
C ASP A 251 -6.51 6.06 4.92
N PHE A 252 -6.21 6.45 6.17
CA PHE A 252 -5.74 5.53 7.21
C PHE A 252 -6.68 4.33 7.40
N ILE A 253 -7.97 4.59 7.62
CA ILE A 253 -8.97 3.53 7.81
C ILE A 253 -9.02 2.61 6.60
N GLU A 254 -9.09 3.16 5.39
CA GLU A 254 -9.21 2.39 4.16
C GLU A 254 -7.97 1.50 3.93
N PHE A 255 -6.78 2.08 4.04
CA PHE A 255 -5.52 1.39 3.82
C PHE A 255 -5.28 0.28 4.84
N TRP A 256 -5.32 0.59 6.14
CA TRP A 256 -5.02 -0.41 7.18
C TRP A 256 -6.11 -1.47 7.30
N SER A 257 -7.38 -1.12 7.03
CA SER A 257 -8.45 -2.12 6.90
C SER A 257 -8.14 -3.11 5.77
N ARG A 258 -7.69 -2.61 4.61
CA ARG A 258 -7.33 -3.45 3.46
C ARG A 258 -6.17 -4.37 3.80
N VAL A 259 -5.07 -3.81 4.32
CA VAL A 259 -3.87 -4.58 4.72
C VAL A 259 -4.25 -5.70 5.70
N CYS A 260 -4.99 -5.36 6.77
CA CYS A 260 -5.37 -6.33 7.80
C CYS A 260 -6.29 -7.43 7.25
N LYS A 261 -7.27 -7.09 6.40
CA LYS A 261 -8.16 -8.06 5.75
C LYS A 261 -7.40 -8.99 4.79
N LEU A 262 -6.47 -8.43 4.00
CA LEU A 262 -5.67 -9.21 3.06
C LEU A 262 -4.78 -10.22 3.79
N ALA A 263 -4.25 -9.86 4.95
CA ALA A 263 -3.48 -10.74 5.82
C ALA A 263 -4.31 -11.72 6.67
N GLY A 264 -5.63 -11.81 6.42
CA GLY A 264 -6.55 -12.77 7.03
C GLY A 264 -7.26 -12.31 8.30
N GLY A 265 -7.11 -11.04 8.69
CA GLY A 265 -7.73 -10.48 9.89
C GLY A 265 -9.19 -10.08 9.71
N THR A 266 -9.95 -10.11 10.81
CA THR A 266 -11.29 -9.52 10.87
C THR A 266 -11.18 -8.07 11.31
N VAL A 267 -11.64 -7.13 10.49
CA VAL A 267 -11.56 -5.70 10.79
C VAL A 267 -12.91 -5.16 11.25
N ARG A 268 -12.91 -4.42 12.35
CA ARG A 268 -14.04 -3.63 12.85
C ARG A 268 -13.65 -2.16 12.90
N LEU A 269 -14.58 -1.28 12.56
CA LEU A 269 -14.33 0.16 12.58
C LEU A 269 -14.96 0.75 13.83
N ILE A 270 -14.20 1.58 14.54
CA ILE A 270 -14.65 2.32 15.72
C ILE A 270 -14.69 3.79 15.32
N LYS A 271 -15.90 4.36 15.21
CA LYS A 271 -16.13 5.76 14.83
C LYS A 271 -16.44 6.63 16.04
N SER A 272 -17.05 6.06 17.06
CA SER A 272 -17.41 6.75 18.29
C SER A 272 -17.32 5.82 19.50
N GLU A 273 -17.35 6.41 20.70
CA GLU A 273 -17.37 5.67 21.97
C GLU A 273 -18.52 4.65 22.06
N SER A 274 -19.65 4.92 21.38
CA SER A 274 -20.79 3.99 21.30
C SER A 274 -20.46 2.66 20.61
N ASP A 275 -19.41 2.64 19.77
CA ASP A 275 -18.97 1.41 19.09
C ASP A 275 -18.13 0.54 20.03
N LEU A 276 -17.64 1.11 21.14
CA LEU A 276 -16.91 0.40 22.19
C LEU A 276 -17.89 -0.39 23.06
N THR A 277 -18.03 -1.67 22.76
CA THR A 277 -18.95 -2.57 23.48
C THR A 277 -18.18 -3.69 24.20
N GLU A 278 -18.81 -4.28 25.21
CA GLU A 278 -18.25 -5.39 26.02
C GLU A 278 -17.85 -6.63 25.20
N ASN A 279 -18.33 -6.76 23.96
CA ASN A 279 -18.02 -7.90 23.09
C ASN A 279 -16.77 -7.69 22.23
N LEU A 280 -16.13 -6.52 22.31
CA LEU A 280 -14.91 -6.24 21.59
C LEU A 280 -13.76 -7.03 22.21
N SER A 281 -12.91 -7.58 21.35
CA SER A 281 -11.72 -8.32 21.73
C SER A 281 -10.66 -8.17 20.64
N GLY A 282 -9.41 -8.46 20.98
CA GLY A 282 -8.28 -8.40 20.06
C GLY A 282 -7.52 -7.08 20.17
N TYR A 283 -7.17 -6.50 19.02
CA TYR A 283 -6.25 -5.37 18.93
C TYR A 283 -6.98 -4.09 18.56
N MET A 284 -6.52 -2.95 19.05
CA MET A 284 -7.00 -1.62 18.67
C MET A 284 -5.88 -0.84 17.98
N LEU A 285 -6.03 -0.61 16.68
CA LEU A 285 -5.10 0.14 15.84
C LEU A 285 -5.58 1.59 15.68
N THR A 286 -4.68 2.54 15.91
CA THR A 286 -4.95 3.97 15.75
C THR A 286 -3.71 4.72 15.26
N ASP A 287 -3.94 5.92 14.71
CA ASP A 287 -2.93 6.94 14.39
C ASP A 287 -3.03 8.19 15.27
N GLN A 288 -3.90 8.19 16.28
CA GLN A 288 -4.13 9.33 17.16
C GLN A 288 -3.89 8.97 18.61
N GLU A 289 -3.34 9.90 19.37
CA GLU A 289 -3.28 9.73 20.82
C GLU A 289 -4.70 9.72 21.38
N PHE A 290 -5.05 8.61 22.03
CA PHE A 290 -6.31 8.52 22.74
C PHE A 290 -6.31 9.38 24.00
N PRO A 291 -7.42 10.04 24.34
CA PRO A 291 -7.67 10.50 25.69
C PRO A 291 -7.49 9.34 26.69
N GLU A 292 -6.95 9.62 27.88
CA GLU A 292 -6.68 8.59 28.89
C GLU A 292 -7.91 7.75 29.25
N ASP A 293 -9.10 8.36 29.21
CA ASP A 293 -10.36 7.65 29.43
C ASP A 293 -10.57 6.52 28.42
N VAL A 294 -10.31 6.76 27.13
CA VAL A 294 -10.47 5.75 26.06
C VAL A 294 -9.44 4.63 26.22
N LYS A 295 -8.22 4.93 26.67
CA LYS A 295 -7.21 3.89 26.98
C LYS A 295 -7.65 3.02 28.15
N LEU A 296 -8.21 3.64 29.19
CA LEU A 296 -8.74 2.93 30.36
C LEU A 296 -9.92 2.03 29.97
N TRP A 297 -10.81 2.51 29.10
CA TRP A 297 -11.92 1.73 28.54
C TRP A 297 -11.44 0.57 27.68
N ALA A 298 -10.52 0.79 26.76
CA ALA A 298 -9.93 -0.26 25.94
C ALA A 298 -9.30 -1.36 26.81
N THR A 299 -8.54 -0.96 27.83
CA THR A 299 -7.95 -1.89 28.81
C THR A 299 -9.02 -2.66 29.58
N ARG A 300 -10.10 -2.00 30.01
CA ARG A 300 -11.22 -2.63 30.72
C ARG A 300 -11.92 -3.70 29.87
N TYR A 301 -12.01 -3.51 28.56
CA TYR A 301 -12.57 -4.48 27.62
C TYR A 301 -11.55 -5.47 27.06
N GLY A 302 -10.30 -5.44 27.55
CA GLY A 302 -9.25 -6.37 27.11
C GLY A 302 -8.75 -6.13 25.68
N LEU A 303 -8.93 -4.91 25.15
CA LEU A 303 -8.36 -4.49 23.88
C LEU A 303 -6.90 -4.08 24.07
N LEU A 304 -6.03 -4.66 23.24
CA LEU A 304 -4.61 -4.33 23.22
C LEU A 304 -4.38 -3.20 22.22
N ILE A 305 -3.99 -2.03 22.71
CA ILE A 305 -3.66 -0.88 21.85
C ILE A 305 -2.35 -1.16 21.12
N VAL A 306 -2.36 -0.97 19.81
CA VAL A 306 -1.21 -1.24 18.93
C VAL A 306 -1.05 -0.13 17.89
N SER A 307 0.17 0.00 17.37
CA SER A 307 0.55 0.95 16.34
C SER A 307 0.56 0.33 14.94
N THR A 308 0.76 1.14 13.92
CA THR A 308 1.01 0.69 12.55
C THR A 308 2.29 -0.15 12.43
N VAL A 309 3.30 0.14 13.24
CA VAL A 309 4.54 -0.66 13.32
C VAL A 309 4.23 -2.09 13.77
N TRP A 310 3.28 -2.29 14.69
CA TRP A 310 2.85 -3.64 15.07
C TRP A 310 2.27 -4.43 13.90
N VAL A 311 1.50 -3.78 13.03
CA VAL A 311 0.95 -4.40 11.82
C VAL A 311 2.10 -4.83 10.90
N VAL A 312 3.02 -3.90 10.60
CA VAL A 312 4.16 -4.15 9.72
C VAL A 312 5.08 -5.24 10.27
N GLN A 313 5.43 -5.20 11.55
CA GLN A 313 6.27 -6.22 12.19
C GLN A 313 5.61 -7.60 12.19
N SER A 314 4.29 -7.66 12.39
CA SER A 314 3.55 -8.92 12.33
C SER A 314 3.52 -9.52 10.91
N LEU A 315 3.48 -8.67 9.88
CA LEU A 315 3.63 -9.09 8.48
C LEU A 315 5.04 -9.57 8.15
N ILE A 316 6.07 -8.85 8.64
CA ILE A 316 7.49 -9.19 8.44
C ILE A 316 7.82 -10.57 9.04
N LEU A 317 7.36 -10.82 10.27
CA LEU A 317 7.57 -12.08 10.98
C LEU A 317 6.60 -13.19 10.53
N GLY A 318 5.48 -12.81 9.93
CA GLY A 318 4.41 -13.75 9.58
C GLY A 318 3.74 -14.36 10.81
N ARG A 319 3.67 -13.63 11.94
CA ARG A 319 2.93 -13.99 13.16
C ARG A 319 2.53 -12.73 13.90
N ILE A 320 1.51 -12.81 14.75
CA ILE A 320 1.14 -11.73 15.66
C ILE A 320 2.30 -11.40 16.60
N CYS A 321 2.67 -10.12 16.68
CA CYS A 321 3.62 -9.64 17.67
C CYS A 321 2.93 -9.45 19.02
N GLN A 322 3.65 -9.72 20.11
CA GLN A 322 3.16 -9.36 21.45
C GLN A 322 3.32 -7.84 21.62
N PRO A 323 2.24 -7.07 21.91
CA PRO A 323 2.31 -5.61 21.95
C PRO A 323 3.34 -5.06 22.95
N ASP A 324 3.52 -5.74 24.08
CA ASP A 324 4.46 -5.38 25.15
C ASP A 324 5.92 -5.73 24.85
N SER A 325 6.21 -6.44 23.75
CA SER A 325 7.57 -6.87 23.43
C SER A 325 8.50 -5.74 22.98
N HIS A 326 7.96 -4.60 22.51
CA HIS A 326 8.74 -3.43 22.15
C HIS A 326 7.85 -2.17 22.15
N GLU A 327 8.36 -1.06 22.69
CA GLU A 327 7.64 0.23 22.73
C GLU A 327 7.06 0.70 21.38
N LYS A 328 7.76 0.43 20.25
CA LYS A 328 7.30 0.84 18.92
C LYS A 328 5.99 0.19 18.50
N LEU A 329 5.65 -0.96 19.10
CA LEU A 329 4.44 -1.70 18.76
C LEU A 329 3.19 -1.06 19.35
N THR A 330 3.34 -0.14 20.32
CA THR A 330 2.24 0.56 20.99
C THR A 330 2.32 2.07 20.84
N GLN A 331 3.50 2.63 20.52
CA GLN A 331 3.68 4.06 20.26
C GLN A 331 3.15 4.46 18.88
N ILE A 332 2.47 5.60 18.83
CA ILE A 332 1.99 6.21 17.60
C ILE A 332 3.13 7.03 16.99
N TYR A 333 3.47 6.75 15.73
CA TYR A 333 4.53 7.45 15.01
C TYR A 333 3.92 8.44 14.04
N GLN A 334 4.42 9.68 14.06
CA GLN A 334 4.11 10.71 13.06
C GLN A 334 5.26 10.76 12.03
N ASP A 335 5.03 11.44 10.90
CA ASP A 335 5.91 11.40 9.72
C ASP A 335 7.39 11.74 9.98
N ASP A 336 7.72 12.37 11.10
CA ASP A 336 9.08 12.75 11.49
C ASP A 336 9.94 11.60 12.08
N ASP A 337 9.35 10.41 12.30
CA ASP A 337 10.01 9.30 13.01
C ASP A 337 10.61 8.18 12.11
N TYR A 338 10.59 8.34 10.77
CA TYR A 338 10.92 7.29 9.79
C TYR A 338 12.33 7.32 9.16
#